data_AF-A0A7J0DUU0-F1
#
_entry.id   AF-A0A7J0DUU0-F1
#
_cell.length_a   1.000
_cell.length_b   1.000
_cell.length_c   1.000
_cell.angle_alpha   90.00
_cell.angle_beta   90.00
_cell.angle_gamma   90.00
#
_symmetry.space_group_name_H-M   'P 1'
#
loop_
_entity.id
_entity.type
_entity.pdbx_description
1 polymer ?
#
loop_
_entity_poly.entity_id
_entity_poly.type
_entity_poly.pdbx_seq_one_letter_code
_entity_poly.pdbx_strand_id
1 'polypeptide(L)'
;MNNDGELFVEYQSLLDDDNGDGVSTLLREHVKRHLVRPLPPRLPLAAEHVLGLYDVVDAFYHDGWWTGVITRIVKGNDVSTSRKFQVTFQDPHEQIEFRISDLRLHQEWVNGNWVPYPKQVFISSGFTLWKEL
;
A
#
# COMPACT_ATOMS: atom_id res chain seq x y z
N MET A 1 -31.13 -1.89 0.92
CA MET A 1 -31.18 -3.36 0.82
C MET A 1 -29.75 -3.84 0.91
N ASN A 2 -29.33 -4.30 2.10
CA ASN A 2 -27.96 -4.73 2.37
C ASN A 2 -27.78 -6.09 1.70
N ASN A 3 -26.99 -6.11 0.64
CA ASN A 3 -26.63 -7.34 -0.04
C ASN A 3 -25.27 -7.75 0.53
N ASP A 4 -25.29 -8.26 1.77
CA ASP A 4 -24.10 -8.74 2.50
C ASP A 4 -23.63 -10.09 1.93
N GLY A 5 -23.56 -10.19 0.59
CA GLY A 5 -23.11 -11.37 -0.10
C GLY A 5 -21.60 -11.55 0.10
N GLU A 6 -21.20 -12.79 0.34
CA GLU A 6 -19.80 -13.19 0.38
C GLU A 6 -19.35 -13.68 -0.99
N LEU A 7 -18.05 -13.57 -1.25
CA LEU A 7 -17.37 -14.10 -2.41
C LEU A 7 -16.39 -15.18 -1.92
N PHE A 8 -16.34 -16.31 -2.62
CA PHE A 8 -15.29 -17.30 -2.40
C PHE A 8 -14.09 -16.92 -3.27
N VAL A 9 -12.95 -16.62 -2.64
CA VAL A 9 -11.74 -16.13 -3.31
C VAL A 9 -10.57 -17.07 -3.07
N GLU A 10 -9.63 -17.09 -4.02
CA GLU A 10 -8.33 -17.74 -3.91
C GLU A 10 -7.26 -16.66 -4.00
N TYR A 11 -6.34 -16.64 -3.04
CA TYR A 11 -5.25 -15.67 -3.00
C TYR A 11 -4.15 -16.02 -4.01
N GLN A 12 -3.42 -15.02 -4.50
CA GLN A 12 -2.36 -15.24 -5.50
C GLN A 12 -0.99 -15.53 -4.88
N SER A 13 -0.74 -15.04 -3.68
CA SER A 13 0.56 -15.08 -3.00
C SER A 13 0.49 -15.65 -1.59
N LEU A 14 -0.70 -15.73 -0.99
CA LEU A 14 -0.88 -16.19 0.38
C LEU A 14 -1.15 -17.70 0.41
N LEU A 15 -0.43 -18.41 1.28
CA LEU A 15 -0.48 -19.86 1.41
C LEU A 15 -1.41 -20.27 2.56
N ASP A 16 -1.97 -21.46 2.43
CA ASP A 16 -2.75 -22.11 3.48
C ASP A 16 -1.80 -22.91 4.39
N ASP A 17 -1.44 -22.31 5.53
CA ASP A 17 -0.54 -22.89 6.52
C ASP A 17 -1.24 -23.95 7.40
N ASP A 18 -2.57 -24.03 7.38
CA ASP A 18 -3.38 -24.96 8.18
C ASP A 18 -3.68 -26.28 7.46
N ASN A 19 -3.21 -26.42 6.21
CA ASN A 19 -3.38 -27.62 5.40
C ASN A 19 -2.49 -28.74 5.99
N GLY A 20 -3.04 -29.49 6.95
CA GLY A 20 -2.35 -30.51 7.74
C GLY A 20 -1.79 -31.72 6.96
N ASP A 21 -1.80 -31.67 5.63
CA ASP A 21 -1.20 -32.64 4.72
C ASP A 21 0.24 -32.27 4.30
N GLY A 22 0.75 -31.10 4.74
CA GLY A 22 2.09 -30.61 4.40
C GLY A 22 2.22 -30.15 2.93
N VAL A 23 1.09 -30.04 2.22
CA VAL A 23 1.04 -29.51 0.86
C VAL A 23 0.69 -28.03 0.94
N SER A 24 1.68 -27.19 0.62
CA SER A 24 1.48 -25.75 0.50
C SER A 24 0.54 -25.45 -0.67
N THR A 25 -0.69 -25.06 -0.36
CA THR A 25 -1.69 -24.61 -1.33
C THR A 25 -2.00 -23.14 -1.12
N LEU A 26 -2.62 -22.48 -2.11
CA LEU A 26 -3.03 -21.08 -1.97
C LEU A 26 -4.25 -20.97 -1.05
N LEU A 27 -4.23 -19.96 -0.17
CA LEU A 27 -5.33 -19.71 0.75
C LEU A 27 -6.63 -19.44 -0.02
N ARG A 28 -7.73 -20.05 0.45
CA ARG A 28 -9.08 -19.78 -0.06
C ARG A 28 -10.00 -19.44 1.10
N GLU A 29 -10.83 -18.41 0.95
CA GLU A 29 -11.77 -18.04 2.01
C GLU A 29 -13.04 -17.35 1.46
N HIS A 30 -14.03 -17.23 2.33
CA HIS A 30 -15.20 -16.40 2.10
C HIS A 30 -14.94 -14.97 2.58
N VAL A 31 -14.96 -14.01 1.66
CA VAL A 31 -14.79 -12.59 1.96
C VAL A 31 -16.07 -11.81 1.70
N LYS A 32 -16.36 -10.83 2.54
CA LYS A 32 -17.48 -9.91 2.30
C LYS A 32 -17.24 -9.13 1.01
N ARG A 33 -18.24 -9.05 0.13
CA ARG A 33 -18.12 -8.37 -1.17
C ARG A 33 -17.58 -6.95 -1.07
N HIS A 34 -17.93 -6.20 -0.03
CA HIS A 34 -17.48 -4.81 0.15
C HIS A 34 -15.99 -4.68 0.51
N LEU A 35 -15.30 -5.79 0.83
CA LEU A 35 -13.84 -5.84 1.04
C LEU A 35 -13.09 -6.15 -0.27
N VAL A 36 -13.81 -6.57 -1.32
CA VAL A 36 -13.21 -6.88 -2.62
C VAL A 36 -13.33 -5.68 -3.54
N ARG A 37 -12.23 -5.32 -4.18
CA ARG A 37 -12.15 -4.29 -5.23
C ARG A 37 -11.40 -4.84 -6.44
N PRO A 38 -11.59 -4.24 -7.63
CA PRO A 38 -10.77 -4.58 -8.79
C PRO A 38 -9.27 -4.35 -8.54
N LEU A 39 -8.43 -4.69 -9.52
CA LEU A 39 -7.03 -4.26 -9.49
C LEU A 39 -6.95 -2.75 -9.82
N PRO A 40 -6.21 -1.94 -9.06
CA PRO A 40 -6.00 -0.54 -9.41
C PRO A 40 -5.30 -0.43 -10.78
N PRO A 41 -5.68 0.55 -11.61
CA PRO A 41 -5.02 0.78 -12.88
C PRO A 41 -3.56 1.15 -12.62
N ARG A 42 -2.65 0.56 -13.40
CA ARG A 42 -1.26 1.03 -13.40
C ARG A 42 -1.25 2.46 -13.92
N LEU A 43 -0.68 3.37 -13.13
CA LEU A 43 -0.51 4.74 -13.58
C LEU A 43 0.50 4.75 -14.74
N PRO A 44 0.40 5.70 -15.69
CA PRO A 44 1.41 5.83 -16.72
C PRO A 44 2.80 5.93 -16.08
N LEU A 45 3.83 5.31 -16.67
CA LEU A 45 5.23 5.36 -16.18
C LEU A 45 5.70 6.78 -15.81
N ALA A 46 5.15 7.79 -16.49
CA ALA A 46 5.39 9.21 -16.20
C ALA A 46 4.91 9.66 -14.81
N ALA A 47 3.86 9.06 -14.25
CA ALA A 47 3.36 9.30 -12.89
C ALA A 47 4.08 8.42 -11.85
N GLU A 48 4.45 7.18 -12.20
CA GLU A 48 5.25 6.30 -11.33
C GLU A 48 6.67 6.86 -11.11
N HIS A 49 7.22 7.62 -12.07
CA HIS A 49 8.46 8.36 -11.85
C HIS A 49 8.33 9.57 -10.91
N VAL A 50 7.12 9.95 -10.49
CA VAL A 50 6.86 11.16 -9.68
C VAL A 50 6.40 10.81 -8.27
N LEU A 51 6.70 9.60 -7.75
CA LEU A 51 6.62 9.38 -6.31
C LEU A 51 7.50 10.42 -5.60
N GLY A 52 6.88 11.14 -4.70
CA GLY A 52 7.44 12.27 -3.98
C GLY A 52 7.19 12.16 -2.49
N LEU A 53 7.75 13.11 -1.76
CA LEU A 53 7.54 13.21 -0.34
C LEU A 53 6.05 13.36 -0.02
N TYR A 54 5.60 12.69 1.02
CA TYR A 54 4.22 12.67 1.53
C TYR A 54 3.19 12.01 0.62
N ASP A 55 3.58 11.39 -0.49
CA ASP A 55 2.65 10.53 -1.23
C ASP A 55 2.26 9.33 -0.38
N VAL A 56 0.96 9.05 -0.37
CA VAL A 56 0.43 7.80 0.18
C VAL A 56 0.60 6.73 -0.89
N VAL A 57 1.23 5.63 -0.52
CA VAL A 57 1.62 4.55 -1.41
C VAL A 57 1.14 3.22 -0.84
N ASP A 58 0.89 2.26 -1.70
CA ASP A 58 0.88 0.86 -1.30
C ASP A 58 2.26 0.28 -1.58
N ALA A 59 2.89 -0.30 -0.56
CA ALA A 59 4.16 -1.00 -0.64
C ALA A 59 3.92 -2.51 -0.66
N PHE A 60 4.58 -3.22 -1.58
CA PHE A 60 4.53 -4.67 -1.61
C PHE A 60 5.47 -5.26 -0.55
N TYR A 61 4.90 -5.84 0.50
CA TYR A 61 5.62 -6.34 1.67
C TYR A 61 4.84 -7.50 2.30
N HIS A 62 5.52 -8.54 2.79
CA HIS A 62 4.90 -9.77 3.32
C HIS A 62 3.74 -10.29 2.44
N ASP A 63 4.02 -10.48 1.15
CA ASP A 63 3.09 -11.04 0.17
C ASP A 63 1.78 -10.27 -0.04
N GLY A 64 1.74 -9.01 0.41
CA GLY A 64 0.58 -8.13 0.32
C GLY A 64 0.94 -6.67 0.02
N TRP A 65 -0.08 -5.86 -0.23
CA TRP A 65 0.06 -4.41 -0.46
C TRP A 65 -0.34 -3.64 0.81
N TRP A 66 0.64 -2.99 1.43
CA TRP A 66 0.48 -2.26 2.69
C TRP A 66 0.49 -0.75 2.45
N THR A 67 -0.53 -0.06 2.95
CA THR A 67 -0.62 1.39 2.80
C THR A 67 0.32 2.11 3.77
N GLY A 68 1.16 2.98 3.24
CA GLY A 68 2.09 3.81 3.99
C GLY A 68 2.35 5.13 3.29
N VAL A 69 3.24 5.94 3.85
CA VAL A 69 3.52 7.30 3.34
C VAL A 69 5.01 7.49 3.15
N ILE A 70 5.41 8.08 2.02
CA ILE A 70 6.82 8.40 1.75
C ILE A 70 7.27 9.53 2.67
N THR A 71 8.21 9.25 3.57
CA THR A 71 8.77 10.22 4.52
C THR A 71 10.20 10.64 4.19
N ARG A 72 10.88 9.91 3.30
CA ARG A 72 12.20 10.29 2.79
C ARG A 72 12.46 9.73 1.41
N ILE A 73 13.21 10.48 0.61
CA ILE A 73 13.73 10.02 -0.69
C ILE A 73 15.26 9.94 -0.57
N VAL A 74 15.80 8.74 -0.76
CA VAL A 74 17.23 8.47 -0.70
C VAL A 74 17.77 8.40 -2.12
N LYS A 75 18.63 9.35 -2.49
CA LYS A 75 19.30 9.34 -3.79
C LYS A 75 20.40 8.28 -3.79
N GLY A 76 20.53 7.54 -4.89
CA GLY A 76 21.67 6.68 -5.11
C GLY A 76 22.96 7.48 -5.16
N ASN A 77 24.05 6.86 -4.72
CA ASN A 77 25.39 7.44 -4.64
C ASN A 77 26.24 7.15 -5.90
N ASP A 78 25.80 6.27 -6.79
CA ASP A 78 26.46 5.97 -8.07
C ASP A 78 25.46 5.58 -9.19
N VAL A 79 25.99 5.33 -10.38
CA VAL A 79 25.23 4.97 -11.60
C VAL A 79 24.48 3.63 -11.46
N SER A 80 24.89 2.76 -10.52
CA SER A 80 24.24 1.46 -10.30
C SER A 80 23.12 1.51 -9.26
N THR A 81 23.11 2.54 -8.41
CA THR A 81 22.16 2.66 -7.30
C THR A 81 20.96 3.50 -7.70
N SER A 82 19.81 2.87 -7.90
CA SER A 82 18.54 3.57 -8.11
C SER A 82 18.08 4.29 -6.84
N ARG A 83 17.29 5.36 -7.01
CA ARG A 83 16.65 6.06 -5.88
C ARG A 83 15.80 5.08 -5.07
N LYS A 84 15.83 5.23 -3.74
CA LYS A 84 14.97 4.49 -2.81
C LYS A 84 14.03 5.44 -2.07
N PHE A 85 12.96 4.87 -1.55
CA PHE A 85 11.92 5.58 -0.83
C PHE A 85 11.76 4.97 0.55
N GLN A 86 11.89 5.79 1.59
CA GLN A 86 11.54 5.39 2.94
C GLN A 86 10.04 5.61 3.12
N VAL A 87 9.33 4.51 3.38
CA VAL A 87 7.89 4.50 3.63
C VAL A 87 7.67 4.27 5.12
N THR A 88 6.83 5.10 5.72
CA THR A 88 6.38 4.97 7.10
C THR A 88 4.98 4.38 7.14
N PHE A 89 4.82 3.29 7.88
CA PHE A 89 3.54 2.66 8.22
C PHE A 89 3.08 3.15 9.59
N GLN A 90 1.77 3.22 9.84
CA GLN A 90 1.23 3.71 11.12
C GLN A 90 1.06 2.59 12.15
N ASP A 91 0.62 1.41 11.72
CA ASP A 91 0.23 0.31 12.60
C ASP A 91 0.74 -1.04 12.07
N PRO A 92 1.87 -1.57 12.60
CA PRO A 92 2.78 -0.93 13.56
C PRO A 92 3.53 0.26 12.93
N HIS A 93 4.04 1.15 13.79
CA HIS A 93 4.87 2.25 13.32
C HIS A 93 6.25 1.74 12.90
N GLU A 94 6.42 1.56 11.59
CA GLU A 94 7.64 1.05 10.97
C GLU A 94 8.10 1.96 9.83
N GLN A 95 9.41 1.97 9.57
CA GLN A 95 10.00 2.74 8.48
C GLN A 95 10.91 1.82 7.66
N ILE A 96 10.56 1.60 6.40
CA ILE A 96 11.24 0.62 5.53
C ILE A 96 11.61 1.29 4.20
N GLU A 97 12.78 0.95 3.66
CA GLU A 97 13.23 1.43 2.35
C GLU A 97 12.79 0.49 1.21
N PHE A 98 12.12 1.04 0.20
CA PHE A 98 11.64 0.33 -0.97
C PHE A 98 12.26 0.87 -2.27
N ARG A 99 12.35 0.00 -3.28
CA ARG A 99 12.59 0.44 -4.66
C ARG A 99 11.27 0.93 -5.26
N ILE A 100 11.37 1.69 -6.35
CA ILE A 100 10.17 2.13 -7.08
C ILE A 100 9.32 0.97 -7.59
N SER A 101 9.94 -0.17 -7.93
CA SER A 101 9.25 -1.38 -8.39
C SER A 101 8.32 -1.99 -7.35
N ASP A 102 8.56 -1.68 -6.08
CA ASP A 102 7.88 -2.30 -4.94
C ASP A 102 6.78 -1.36 -4.40
N LEU A 103 6.59 -0.20 -5.04
CA LEU A 103 5.64 0.84 -4.65
C LEU A 103 4.64 1.13 -5.77
N ARG A 104 3.42 1.44 -5.39
CA ARG A 104 2.43 2.09 -6.27
C ARG A 104 1.73 3.21 -5.52
N LEU A 105 1.21 4.21 -6.23
CA LEU A 105 0.42 5.26 -5.60
C LEU A 105 -0.86 4.66 -5.00
N HIS A 106 -1.20 5.05 -3.78
CA HIS A 106 -2.42 4.58 -3.14
C HIS A 106 -3.65 5.18 -3.83
N GLN A 107 -4.63 4.32 -4.09
CA GLN A 107 -5.92 4.70 -4.66
C GLN A 107 -7.04 4.04 -3.88
N GLU A 108 -8.13 4.78 -3.69
CA GLU A 108 -9.36 4.26 -3.10
C GLU A 108 -10.34 3.86 -4.19
N TRP A 109 -11.09 2.79 -3.93
CA TRP A 109 -12.17 2.34 -4.78
C TRP A 109 -13.49 2.89 -4.24
N VAL A 110 -13.97 3.98 -4.83
CA VAL A 110 -15.16 4.70 -4.36
C VAL A 110 -16.19 4.74 -5.47
N ASN A 111 -17.39 4.22 -5.18
CA ASN A 111 -18.54 4.25 -6.10
C ASN A 111 -18.20 3.77 -7.52
N GLY A 112 -17.44 2.68 -7.64
CA GLY A 112 -17.10 2.10 -8.94
C GLY A 112 -15.94 2.79 -9.67
N ASN A 113 -15.21 3.69 -9.01
CA ASN A 113 -14.10 4.45 -9.61
C ASN A 113 -12.85 4.42 -8.72
N TRP A 114 -11.68 4.45 -9.36
CA TRP A 114 -10.41 4.63 -8.69
C TRP A 114 -10.10 6.11 -8.49
N VAL A 115 -9.91 6.51 -7.24
CA VAL A 115 -9.62 7.89 -6.86
C VAL A 115 -8.22 7.97 -6.27
N PRO A 116 -7.33 8.84 -6.78
CA PRO A 116 -6.02 9.08 -6.18
C PRO A 116 -6.16 9.60 -4.75
N TYR A 117 -5.33 9.09 -3.85
CA TYR A 117 -5.33 9.56 -2.48
C TYR A 117 -4.44 10.80 -2.30
N PRO A 118 -4.88 11.84 -1.57
CA PRO A 118 -4.08 13.05 -1.37
C PRO A 118 -2.84 12.78 -0.52
N LYS A 119 -1.79 13.60 -0.70
CA LYS A 119 -0.59 13.54 0.14
C LYS A 119 -0.94 13.67 1.62
N GLN A 120 -0.27 12.90 2.48
CA GLN A 120 -0.42 12.96 3.93
C GLN A 120 0.89 13.36 4.60
N VAL A 121 0.81 14.35 5.49
CA VAL A 121 1.92 14.71 6.36
C VAL A 121 1.67 14.08 7.71
N PHE A 122 2.61 13.27 8.20
CA PHE A 122 2.63 12.93 9.62
C PHE A 122 2.93 14.21 10.38
N ILE A 123 1.90 14.83 10.93
CA ILE A 123 2.11 15.70 12.07
C ILE A 123 2.57 14.74 13.16
N SER A 124 3.87 14.73 13.47
CA SER A 124 4.30 14.09 14.70
C SER A 124 3.42 14.68 15.79
N SER A 125 2.65 13.82 16.45
CA SER A 125 1.88 14.14 17.64
C SER A 125 2.87 14.72 18.66
N GLY A 126 3.10 16.03 18.62
CA GLY A 126 4.26 16.65 19.26
C GLY A 126 4.55 18.11 18.90
N PHE A 127 4.06 18.66 17.78
CA PHE A 127 4.18 20.09 17.52
C PHE A 127 2.88 20.69 16.97
N THR A 128 1.91 20.92 17.87
CA THR A 128 0.90 21.96 17.67
C THR A 128 1.58 23.29 17.99
N LEU A 129 2.13 23.97 16.98
CA LEU A 129 2.57 25.36 17.13
C LEU A 129 1.31 26.22 17.25
N TRP A 130 1.17 26.83 18.42
CA TRP A 130 0.01 27.61 18.88
C TRP A 130 -0.51 28.60 17.83
N LYS A 131 -1.85 28.68 17.72
CA LYS A 131 -2.50 29.92 17.27
C LYS A 131 -2.30 30.94 18.39
N GLU A 132 -1.51 31.97 18.16
CA GLU A 132 -1.68 33.22 18.90
C GLU A 132 -2.60 34.16 18.09
N LEU A 133 -3.43 34.86 18.86
CA LEU A 133 -4.33 35.95 18.46
C LEU A 133 -3.53 37.20 18.10
#